data_AF-A0A9R0WD56-F1
#
_entry.id   AF-A0A9R0WD56-F1
#
_cell.length_a   1.000
_cell.length_b   1.000
_cell.length_c   1.000
_cell.angle_alpha   90.00
_cell.angle_beta   90.00
_cell.angle_gamma   90.00
#
_symmetry.space_group_name_H-M   'P 1'
#
loop_
_entity.id
_entity.type
_entity.pdbx_description
1 polymer ?
#
loop_
_entity_poly.entity_id
_entity_poly.type
_entity_poly.pdbx_seq_one_letter_code
_entity_poly.pdbx_strand_id
1 'polypeptide(L)'
;MSVQEYLEKHLLPRKIEEAVNAAVRAKAADPVLFISTHMRRAAPAVITRVCARQILDSRGAPAVEVDLHTNKAVHRASAAGPGAPEGAAVDATRDVEKRRLLAKAVADSVRLINGKVSEALVGMDPQQQAQIDQAIMDLDKAHHRTEVGANAMLAVSIAACKAGAAEKEVLLYKHIADLVGKSATTLPVPAITVINGGTHAGNNLPIQVFPLHI
;
A
#
# COMPACT_ATOMS: atom_id res chain seq x y z
N MET A 1 22.84 -31.35 3.70
CA MET A 1 21.71 -31.77 2.86
C MET A 1 22.25 -32.07 1.48
N SER A 2 22.06 -33.30 0.99
CA SER A 2 22.50 -33.70 -0.35
C SER A 2 21.64 -33.02 -1.43
N VAL A 3 22.12 -33.01 -2.68
CA VAL A 3 21.34 -32.48 -3.82
C VAL A 3 20.00 -33.22 -3.94
N GLN A 4 20.02 -34.55 -3.80
CA GLN A 4 18.83 -35.38 -3.89
C GLN A 4 17.82 -35.03 -2.79
N GLU A 5 18.28 -34.90 -1.55
CA GLU A 5 17.45 -34.47 -0.42
C GLU A 5 16.83 -33.08 -0.64
N TYR A 6 17.58 -32.14 -1.23
CA TYR A 6 17.06 -30.80 -1.56
C TYR A 6 15.93 -30.89 -2.60
N LEU A 7 16.15 -31.64 -3.67
CA LEU A 7 15.19 -31.81 -4.76
C LEU A 7 13.88 -32.45 -4.27
N GLU A 8 13.99 -33.50 -3.45
CA GLU A 8 12.84 -34.21 -2.87
C GLU A 8 12.10 -33.34 -1.85
N LYS A 9 12.82 -32.70 -0.92
CA LYS A 9 12.23 -31.80 0.09
C LYS A 9 11.39 -30.69 -0.52
N HIS A 10 11.83 -30.13 -1.64
CA HIS A 10 11.15 -29.03 -2.30
C HIS A 10 10.24 -29.44 -3.47
N LEU A 11 10.16 -30.76 -3.76
CA LEU A 11 9.42 -31.36 -4.87
C LEU A 11 9.75 -30.71 -6.22
N LEU A 12 11.02 -30.35 -6.43
CA LEU A 12 11.45 -29.55 -7.58
C LEU A 12 11.23 -30.26 -8.93
N PRO A 13 11.56 -31.56 -9.10
CA PRO A 13 11.33 -32.26 -10.37
C PRO A 13 9.86 -32.20 -10.79
N ARG A 14 8.95 -32.47 -9.83
CA ARG A 14 7.50 -32.44 -10.06
C ARG A 14 7.00 -31.05 -10.46
N LYS A 15 7.43 -30.00 -9.76
CA LYS A 15 7.03 -28.62 -10.07
C LYS A 15 7.49 -28.16 -11.46
N ILE A 16 8.71 -28.55 -11.85
CA ILE A 16 9.25 -28.23 -13.18
C ILE A 16 8.47 -28.99 -14.24
N GLU A 17 8.23 -30.28 -14.05
CA GLU A 17 7.46 -31.11 -14.97
C GLU A 17 6.03 -30.59 -15.17
N GLU A 18 5.35 -30.21 -14.08
CA GLU A 18 4.01 -29.60 -14.14
C GLU A 18 4.00 -28.30 -14.97
N ALA A 19 5.00 -27.43 -14.78
CA ALA A 19 5.12 -26.17 -15.51
C ALA A 19 5.43 -26.38 -17.01
N VAL A 20 6.32 -27.32 -17.34
CA VAL A 20 6.64 -27.70 -18.73
C VAL A 20 5.41 -28.29 -19.41
N ASN A 21 4.72 -29.20 -18.73
CA ASN A 21 3.49 -29.80 -19.25
C ASN A 21 2.38 -28.74 -19.47
N ALA A 22 2.28 -27.74 -18.60
CA ALA A 22 1.38 -26.62 -18.81
C ALA A 22 1.74 -25.78 -20.05
N ALA A 23 3.02 -25.52 -20.29
CA ALA A 23 3.48 -24.80 -21.49
C ALA A 23 3.18 -25.57 -22.78
N VAL A 24 3.42 -26.89 -22.78
CA VAL A 24 3.11 -27.77 -23.91
C VAL A 24 1.61 -27.81 -24.20
N ARG A 25 0.77 -27.98 -23.17
CA ARG A 25 -0.70 -27.95 -23.32
C ARG A 25 -1.21 -26.62 -23.87
N ALA A 26 -0.63 -25.51 -23.41
CA ALA A 26 -0.99 -24.17 -23.88
C ALA A 26 -0.43 -23.84 -25.27
N LYS A 27 0.45 -24.69 -25.84
CA LYS A 27 1.21 -24.40 -27.06
C LYS A 27 1.83 -23.00 -27.02
N ALA A 28 2.45 -22.66 -25.89
CA ALA A 28 2.97 -21.32 -25.63
C ALA A 28 3.99 -20.91 -26.72
N ALA A 29 3.79 -19.74 -27.32
CA ALA A 29 4.69 -19.20 -28.34
C ALA A 29 6.11 -18.95 -27.77
N ASP A 30 6.18 -18.54 -26.50
CA ASP A 30 7.41 -18.49 -25.71
C ASP A 30 7.27 -19.41 -24.48
N PRO A 31 7.76 -20.66 -24.56
CA PRO A 31 7.67 -21.62 -23.47
C PRO A 31 8.43 -21.18 -22.22
N VAL A 32 9.57 -20.48 -22.37
CA VAL A 32 10.41 -20.09 -21.23
C VAL A 32 9.71 -18.99 -20.42
N LEU A 33 9.18 -17.98 -21.11
CA LEU A 33 8.41 -16.93 -20.45
C LEU A 33 7.14 -17.49 -19.79
N PHE A 34 6.46 -18.43 -20.46
CA PHE A 34 5.29 -19.10 -19.89
C PHE A 34 5.64 -19.85 -18.60
N ILE A 35 6.68 -20.69 -18.63
CA ILE A 35 7.13 -21.45 -17.46
C ILE A 35 7.50 -20.50 -16.33
N SER A 36 8.26 -19.43 -16.61
CA SER A 36 8.65 -18.45 -15.58
C SER A 36 7.44 -17.79 -14.91
N THR A 37 6.42 -17.42 -15.70
CA THR A 37 5.17 -16.83 -15.19
C THR A 37 4.38 -17.84 -14.40
N HIS A 38 4.28 -19.08 -14.89
CA HIS A 38 3.58 -20.17 -14.22
C HIS A 38 4.19 -20.48 -12.85
N MET A 39 5.53 -20.60 -12.79
CA MET A 39 6.24 -20.82 -11.54
C MET A 39 6.12 -19.63 -10.58
N ARG A 40 6.12 -18.39 -11.08
CA ARG A 40 5.88 -17.19 -10.27
C ARG A 40 4.47 -17.19 -9.66
N ARG A 41 3.44 -17.61 -10.40
CA ARG A 41 2.06 -17.70 -9.89
C ARG A 41 1.92 -18.73 -8.77
N ALA A 42 2.67 -19.82 -8.86
CA ALA A 42 2.73 -20.87 -7.83
C ALA A 42 3.55 -20.47 -6.59
N ALA A 43 4.22 -19.31 -6.59
CA ALA A 43 4.92 -18.83 -5.41
C ALA A 43 3.93 -18.53 -4.27
N PRO A 44 4.29 -18.79 -3.00
CA PRO A 44 3.43 -18.53 -1.86
C PRO A 44 3.00 -17.05 -1.78
N ALA A 45 1.74 -16.81 -1.45
CA ALA A 45 1.21 -15.48 -1.14
C ALA A 45 1.68 -15.07 0.26
N VAL A 46 2.86 -14.47 0.34
CA VAL A 46 3.50 -14.09 1.60
C VAL A 46 4.16 -12.72 1.45
N ILE A 47 3.98 -11.88 2.46
CA ILE A 47 4.73 -10.63 2.62
C ILE A 47 6.18 -10.95 2.97
N THR A 48 7.11 -10.50 2.14
CA THR A 48 8.55 -10.75 2.31
C THR A 48 9.27 -9.57 2.95
N ARG A 49 8.76 -8.35 2.78
CA ARG A 49 9.34 -7.13 3.35
C ARG A 49 8.36 -5.96 3.26
N VAL A 50 8.41 -5.06 4.23
CA VAL A 50 7.76 -3.74 4.13
C VAL A 50 8.82 -2.66 4.25
N CYS A 51 8.84 -1.72 3.31
CA CYS A 51 9.76 -0.59 3.33
C CYS A 51 8.97 0.71 3.26
N ALA A 52 9.34 1.71 4.06
CA ALA A 52 8.83 3.06 3.98
C ALA A 52 9.94 4.06 3.63
N ARG A 53 9.54 5.14 2.97
CA ARG A 53 10.38 6.30 2.69
C ARG A 53 9.56 7.58 2.85
N GLN A 54 10.25 8.67 3.13
CA GLN A 54 9.67 10.00 3.08
C GLN A 54 9.61 10.47 1.63
N ILE A 55 8.46 11.00 1.22
CA ILE A 55 8.22 11.69 -0.05
C ILE A 55 7.62 13.07 0.23
N LEU A 56 7.27 13.81 -0.83
CA LEU A 56 6.53 15.08 -0.73
C LEU A 56 5.12 14.89 -1.29
N ASP A 57 4.12 15.47 -0.63
CA ASP A 57 2.75 15.55 -1.13
C ASP A 57 2.60 16.65 -2.22
N SER A 58 1.39 16.82 -2.74
CA SER A 58 1.07 17.83 -3.77
C SER A 58 1.29 19.28 -3.31
N ARG A 59 1.47 19.53 -2.01
CA ARG A 59 1.73 20.84 -1.41
C ARG A 59 3.19 21.01 -1.00
N GLY A 60 4.05 20.03 -1.31
CA GLY A 60 5.45 20.02 -0.90
C GLY A 60 5.66 19.71 0.59
N ALA A 61 4.66 19.17 1.29
CA ALA A 61 4.78 18.75 2.68
C ALA A 61 5.31 17.31 2.78
N PRO A 62 6.07 16.97 3.85
CA PRO A 62 6.51 15.60 4.09
C PRO A 62 5.36 14.60 4.17
N ALA A 63 5.49 13.48 3.45
CA ALA A 63 4.53 12.39 3.38
C ALA A 63 5.25 11.03 3.43
N VAL A 64 4.52 9.96 3.70
CA VAL A 64 5.05 8.58 3.78
C VAL A 64 4.65 7.81 2.52
N GLU A 65 5.60 7.12 1.91
CA GLU A 65 5.36 6.11 0.89
C GLU A 65 5.84 4.76 1.39
N VAL A 66 5.02 3.72 1.19
CA VAL A 66 5.26 2.34 1.59
C VAL A 66 5.31 1.45 0.36
N ASP A 67 6.36 0.64 0.28
CA ASP A 67 6.52 -0.50 -0.61
C ASP A 67 6.35 -1.78 0.20
N LEU A 68 5.34 -2.57 -0.15
CA LEU A 68 5.12 -3.91 0.39
C LEU A 68 5.52 -4.94 -0.66
N HIS A 69 6.48 -5.77 -0.30
CA HIS A 69 7.05 -6.80 -1.15
C HIS A 69 6.35 -8.14 -0.89
N THR A 70 5.96 -8.83 -1.95
CA THR A 70 5.58 -10.24 -1.92
C THR A 70 6.58 -11.05 -2.73
N ASN A 71 6.37 -12.37 -2.82
CA ASN A 71 7.15 -13.21 -3.73
C ASN A 71 6.92 -12.89 -5.22
N LYS A 72 5.83 -12.19 -5.54
CA LYS A 72 5.40 -11.94 -6.93
C LYS A 72 5.74 -10.54 -7.41
N ALA A 73 5.55 -9.52 -6.56
CA ALA A 73 5.71 -8.12 -6.95
C ALA A 73 5.93 -7.19 -5.74
N VAL A 74 6.08 -5.90 -6.04
CA VAL A 74 6.10 -4.81 -5.06
C VAL A 74 4.84 -3.98 -5.24
N HIS A 75 4.16 -3.69 -4.14
CA HIS A 75 2.91 -2.95 -4.09
C HIS A 75 3.10 -1.67 -3.30
N ARG A 76 2.76 -0.54 -3.92
CA ARG A 76 3.07 0.78 -3.39
C ARG A 76 1.81 1.54 -2.97
N ALA A 77 1.89 2.22 -1.84
CA ALA A 77 0.90 3.19 -1.41
C ALA A 77 1.58 4.36 -0.72
N SER A 78 0.95 5.52 -0.78
CA SER A 78 1.42 6.74 -0.15
C SER A 78 0.31 7.36 0.67
N ALA A 79 0.65 7.94 1.80
CA ALA A 79 -0.25 8.74 2.61
C ALA A 79 0.41 10.07 2.93
N ALA A 80 -0.38 11.14 2.81
CA ALA A 80 0.03 12.45 3.27
C ALA A 80 0.28 12.42 4.79
N GLY A 81 1.24 13.21 5.27
CA GLY A 81 1.30 13.56 6.68
C GLY A 81 0.02 14.30 7.12
N PRO A 82 -0.18 14.58 8.42
CA PRO A 82 -1.27 15.43 8.85
C PRO A 82 -1.15 16.76 8.11
N GLY A 83 -2.30 17.23 7.60
CA GLY A 83 -2.34 18.49 6.89
C GLY A 83 -1.82 19.61 7.79
N ALA A 84 -1.02 20.52 7.23
CA ALA A 84 -0.91 21.83 7.87
C ALA A 84 -2.34 22.42 7.90
N PRO A 85 -2.85 22.92 9.05
CA PRO A 85 -4.11 23.65 9.07
C PRO A 85 -4.09 24.74 8.00
N GLU A 86 -5.05 24.66 7.09
CA GLU A 86 -5.22 25.58 5.98
C GLU A 86 -5.64 26.97 6.49
N GLY A 87 -5.11 28.02 5.86
CA GLY A 87 -5.67 29.36 5.96
C GLY A 87 -4.96 30.38 6.85
N ALA A 88 -3.89 30.02 7.56
CA ALA A 88 -3.08 31.04 8.22
C ALA A 88 -1.99 31.50 7.24
N ALA A 89 -2.04 32.76 6.80
CA ALA A 89 -0.86 33.45 6.31
C ALA A 89 0.14 33.49 7.46
N VAL A 90 0.99 32.47 7.56
CA VAL A 90 2.00 32.38 8.62
C VAL A 90 3.33 32.71 7.99
N ASP A 91 4.01 33.70 8.57
CA ASP A 91 5.36 34.10 8.20
C ASP A 91 6.25 32.90 7.87
N ALA A 92 7.09 33.05 6.84
CA ALA A 92 7.98 32.02 6.32
C ALA A 92 8.87 31.34 7.40
N THR A 93 9.13 32.01 8.52
CA THR A 93 9.86 31.47 9.67
C THR A 93 9.08 30.43 10.48
N ARG A 94 7.75 30.57 10.63
CA ARG A 94 6.89 29.57 11.31
C ARG A 94 6.65 28.34 10.44
N ASP A 95 6.74 28.48 9.13
CA ASP A 95 6.62 27.38 8.17
C ASP A 95 7.83 26.43 8.25
N VAL A 96 9.06 26.96 8.42
CA VAL A 96 10.28 26.15 8.51
C VAL A 96 10.28 25.23 9.74
N GLU A 97 9.94 25.75 10.92
CA GLU A 97 9.94 24.95 12.16
C GLU A 97 8.82 23.90 12.13
N LYS A 98 7.63 24.27 11.65
CA LYS A 98 6.50 23.34 11.49
C LYS A 98 6.80 22.24 10.48
N ARG A 99 7.37 22.58 9.32
CA ARG A 99 7.84 21.59 8.33
C ARG A 99 8.90 20.67 8.91
N ARG A 100 9.82 21.19 9.72
CA ARG A 100 10.82 20.37 10.42
C ARG A 100 10.19 19.39 11.40
N LEU A 101 9.19 19.82 12.17
CA LEU A 101 8.46 18.95 13.10
C LEU A 101 7.65 17.87 12.35
N LEU A 102 6.99 18.24 11.25
CA LEU A 102 6.27 17.29 10.39
C LEU A 102 7.22 16.29 9.74
N ALA A 103 8.36 16.74 9.21
CA ALA A 103 9.39 15.88 8.65
C ALA A 103 9.95 14.92 9.71
N LYS A 104 10.17 15.40 10.95
CA LYS A 104 10.59 14.54 12.06
C LYS A 104 9.55 13.46 12.36
N ALA A 105 8.28 13.84 12.45
CA ALA A 105 7.21 12.88 12.72
C ALA A 105 7.07 11.83 11.60
N VAL A 106 7.18 12.26 10.33
CA VAL A 106 7.20 11.37 9.17
C VAL A 106 8.42 10.43 9.22
N ALA A 107 9.60 10.93 9.58
CA ALA A 107 10.80 10.12 9.74
C ALA A 107 10.65 9.07 10.86
N ASP A 108 9.97 9.42 11.95
CA ASP A 108 9.67 8.49 13.04
C ASP A 108 8.69 7.39 12.59
N SER A 109 7.64 7.74 11.83
CA SER A 109 6.75 6.77 11.20
C SER A 109 7.48 5.85 10.21
N VAL A 110 8.36 6.40 9.38
CA VAL A 110 9.20 5.61 8.46
C VAL A 110 10.07 4.61 9.22
N ARG A 111 10.67 5.02 10.34
CA ARG A 111 11.46 4.13 11.22
C ARG A 111 10.61 3.03 11.82
N LEU A 112 9.42 3.36 12.32
CA LEU A 112 8.49 2.38 12.88
C LEU A 112 8.08 1.35 11.83
N ILE A 113 7.78 1.79 10.61
CA ILE A 113 7.40 0.90 9.52
C ILE A 113 8.54 -0.02 9.12
N ASN A 114 9.73 0.54 8.90
CA ASN A 114 10.91 -0.22 8.49
C ASN A 114 11.43 -1.21 9.54
N GLY A 115 11.10 -0.99 10.82
CA GLY A 115 11.42 -1.90 11.92
C GLY A 115 10.21 -2.76 12.29
N LYS A 116 9.55 -2.41 13.39
CA LYS A 116 8.53 -3.22 14.05
C LYS A 116 7.39 -3.67 13.15
N VAL A 117 6.88 -2.78 12.28
CA VAL A 117 5.76 -3.14 11.39
C VAL A 117 6.22 -4.14 10.33
N SER A 118 7.37 -3.90 9.68
CA SER A 118 7.91 -4.88 8.74
C SER A 118 8.17 -6.22 9.41
N GLU A 119 8.75 -6.25 10.61
CA GLU A 119 8.99 -7.49 11.35
C GLU A 119 7.70 -8.24 11.66
N ALA A 120 6.63 -7.53 12.04
CA ALA A 120 5.35 -8.15 12.38
C ALA A 120 4.59 -8.66 11.15
N LEU A 121 4.72 -8.00 10.00
CA LEU A 121 3.97 -8.35 8.78
C LEU A 121 4.67 -9.38 7.91
N VAL A 122 5.98 -9.56 8.02
CA VAL A 122 6.71 -10.59 7.26
C VAL A 122 6.17 -11.98 7.61
N GLY A 123 5.89 -12.77 6.58
CA GLY A 123 5.30 -14.11 6.72
C GLY A 123 3.78 -14.13 6.65
N MET A 124 3.10 -12.98 6.79
CA MET A 124 1.64 -12.92 6.68
C MET A 124 1.18 -13.03 5.22
N ASP A 125 -0.03 -13.57 5.04
CA ASP A 125 -0.70 -13.62 3.74
C ASP A 125 -1.39 -12.27 3.45
N PRO A 126 -1.01 -11.55 2.37
CA PRO A 126 -1.61 -10.26 2.01
C PRO A 126 -3.10 -10.35 1.66
N GLN A 127 -3.66 -11.53 1.45
CA GLN A 127 -5.09 -11.73 1.24
C GLN A 127 -5.90 -11.60 2.55
N GLN A 128 -5.26 -11.69 3.71
CA GLN A 128 -5.87 -11.64 5.04
C GLN A 128 -5.89 -10.20 5.61
N GLN A 129 -6.58 -9.30 4.92
CA GLN A 129 -6.61 -7.86 5.24
C GLN A 129 -6.91 -7.57 6.73
N ALA A 130 -7.94 -8.21 7.30
CA ALA A 130 -8.33 -8.00 8.68
C ALA A 130 -7.23 -8.38 9.69
N GLN A 131 -6.46 -9.44 9.42
CA GLN A 131 -5.35 -9.85 10.28
C GLN A 131 -4.20 -8.86 10.22
N ILE A 132 -3.88 -8.38 9.02
CA ILE A 132 -2.84 -7.37 8.78
C ILE A 132 -3.21 -6.06 9.49
N ASP A 133 -4.42 -5.57 9.28
CA ASP A 133 -4.89 -4.34 9.92
C ASP A 133 -4.90 -4.49 11.45
N GLN A 134 -5.29 -5.65 11.97
CA GLN A 134 -5.24 -5.92 13.40
C GLN A 134 -3.80 -5.90 13.94
N ALA A 135 -2.85 -6.56 13.26
CA ALA A 135 -1.43 -6.56 13.64
C ALA A 135 -0.85 -5.13 13.65
N ILE A 136 -1.21 -4.32 12.65
CA ILE A 136 -0.80 -2.91 12.57
C ILE A 136 -1.43 -2.10 13.72
N MET A 137 -2.73 -2.26 13.97
CA MET A 137 -3.44 -1.56 15.05
C MET A 137 -2.88 -1.91 16.43
N ASP A 138 -2.49 -3.15 16.68
CA ASP A 138 -1.95 -3.57 17.96
C ASP A 138 -0.55 -3.00 18.22
N LEU A 139 0.26 -2.82 17.16
CA LEU A 139 1.51 -2.07 17.23
C LEU A 139 1.31 -0.57 17.45
N ASP A 140 0.27 0.02 16.85
CA ASP A 140 -0.04 1.44 16.98
C ASP A 140 -0.55 1.79 18.39
N LYS A 141 -1.44 0.95 18.96
CA LYS A 141 -1.92 1.07 20.36
C LYS A 141 -0.77 1.09 21.38
N ALA A 142 0.31 0.37 21.09
CA ALA A 142 1.48 0.30 21.97
C ALA A 142 2.38 1.55 21.88
N HIS A 143 2.25 2.37 20.82
CA HIS A 143 3.27 3.36 20.51
C HIS A 143 2.76 4.78 20.24
N HIS A 144 1.71 5.05 19.44
CA HIS A 144 1.40 6.44 19.04
C HIS A 144 -0.09 6.70 18.76
N ARG A 145 -0.63 7.82 19.26
CA ARG A 145 -1.95 8.38 18.89
C ARG A 145 -1.81 9.71 18.13
N THR A 146 -0.84 9.81 17.23
CA THR A 146 -0.65 11.02 16.40
C THR A 146 -1.23 10.79 15.02
N GLU A 147 -1.82 11.82 14.41
CA GLU A 147 -2.42 11.75 13.06
C GLU A 147 -1.42 11.27 11.98
N VAL A 148 -0.13 11.59 12.15
CA VAL A 148 0.96 11.12 11.27
C VAL A 148 1.09 9.59 11.32
N GLY A 149 1.01 9.01 12.52
CA GLY A 149 1.09 7.57 12.73
C GLY A 149 -0.07 6.86 12.05
N ALA A 150 -1.29 7.36 12.23
CA ALA A 150 -2.49 6.80 11.62
C ALA A 150 -2.42 6.81 10.07
N ASN A 151 -2.00 7.93 9.47
CA ASN A 151 -1.86 8.02 8.01
C ASN A 151 -0.75 7.09 7.48
N ALA A 152 0.36 6.98 8.20
CA ALA A 152 1.45 6.08 7.80
C ALA A 152 1.01 4.60 7.87
N MET A 153 0.26 4.21 8.91
CA MET A 153 -0.31 2.86 9.03
C MET A 153 -1.34 2.58 7.94
N LEU A 154 -2.15 3.58 7.56
CA LEU A 154 -3.07 3.48 6.44
C LEU A 154 -2.33 3.20 5.12
N ALA A 155 -1.16 3.81 4.88
CA ALA A 155 -0.35 3.50 3.70
C ALA A 155 0.07 2.03 3.67
N VAL A 156 0.48 1.46 4.80
CA VAL A 156 0.80 0.02 4.91
C VAL A 156 -0.42 -0.84 4.59
N SER A 157 -1.58 -0.51 5.18
CA SER A 157 -2.85 -1.21 4.95
C SER A 157 -3.27 -1.18 3.48
N ILE A 158 -3.17 -0.03 2.81
CA ILE A 158 -3.48 0.10 1.37
C ILE A 158 -2.49 -0.70 0.51
N ALA A 159 -1.19 -0.68 0.85
CA ALA A 159 -0.19 -1.48 0.14
C ALA A 159 -0.48 -2.98 0.26
N ALA A 160 -0.91 -3.43 1.45
CA ALA A 160 -1.34 -4.81 1.69
C ALA A 160 -2.60 -5.17 0.89
N CYS A 161 -3.60 -4.29 0.85
CA CYS A 161 -4.81 -4.49 0.07
C CYS A 161 -4.51 -4.61 -1.44
N LYS A 162 -3.60 -3.77 -1.96
CA LYS A 162 -3.12 -3.89 -3.35
C LYS A 162 -2.41 -5.22 -3.60
N ALA A 163 -1.61 -5.69 -2.65
CA ALA A 163 -0.96 -6.99 -2.73
C ALA A 163 -1.97 -8.15 -2.70
N GLY A 164 -2.95 -8.11 -1.79
CA GLY A 164 -4.02 -9.09 -1.71
C GLY A 164 -4.85 -9.19 -2.99
N ALA A 165 -5.16 -8.04 -3.63
CA ALA A 165 -5.82 -8.00 -4.93
C ALA A 165 -4.97 -8.67 -6.02
N ALA A 166 -3.67 -8.38 -6.06
CA ALA A 166 -2.74 -8.96 -7.03
C ALA A 166 -2.55 -10.47 -6.81
N GLU A 167 -2.48 -10.93 -5.56
CA GLU A 167 -2.41 -12.36 -5.23
C GLU A 167 -3.69 -13.12 -5.63
N LYS A 168 -4.86 -12.47 -5.53
CA LYS A 168 -6.14 -12.99 -6.04
C LYS A 168 -6.32 -12.84 -7.55
N GLU A 169 -5.41 -12.15 -8.23
CA GLU A 169 -5.49 -11.82 -9.65
C GLU A 169 -6.79 -11.10 -10.05
N VAL A 170 -7.27 -10.23 -9.16
CA VAL A 170 -8.45 -9.39 -9.39
C VAL A 170 -8.08 -7.91 -9.33
N LEU A 171 -8.91 -7.07 -9.95
CA LEU A 171 -8.76 -5.63 -9.86
C LEU A 171 -8.99 -5.16 -8.42
N LEU A 172 -8.27 -4.13 -7.98
CA LEU A 172 -8.32 -3.62 -6.61
C LEU A 172 -9.75 -3.32 -6.14
N TYR A 173 -10.58 -2.70 -6.99
CA TYR A 173 -11.97 -2.38 -6.61
C TYR A 173 -12.81 -3.63 -6.35
N LYS A 174 -12.55 -4.75 -7.05
CA LYS A 174 -13.22 -6.03 -6.82
C LYS A 174 -12.76 -6.63 -5.50
N HIS A 175 -11.46 -6.61 -5.25
CA HIS A 175 -10.91 -7.08 -3.98
C HIS A 175 -11.50 -6.31 -2.79
N ILE A 176 -11.62 -4.98 -2.88
CA ILE A 176 -12.26 -4.15 -1.87
C ILE A 176 -13.75 -4.52 -1.73
N ALA A 177 -14.46 -4.73 -2.83
CA ALA A 177 -15.87 -5.15 -2.79
C ALA A 177 -16.03 -6.49 -2.05
N ASP A 178 -15.17 -7.46 -2.33
CA ASP A 178 -15.13 -8.77 -1.64
C ASP A 178 -14.87 -8.60 -0.14
N LEU A 179 -13.91 -7.75 0.25
CA LEU A 179 -13.57 -7.48 1.66
C LEU A 179 -14.75 -6.88 2.43
N VAL A 180 -15.58 -6.07 1.77
CA VAL A 180 -16.75 -5.41 2.36
C VAL A 180 -18.03 -6.25 2.18
N GLY A 181 -17.95 -7.42 1.54
CA GLY A 181 -19.10 -8.29 1.29
C GLY A 181 -20.11 -7.75 0.29
N LYS A 182 -19.67 -6.92 -0.67
CA LYS A 182 -20.51 -6.34 -1.73
C LYS A 182 -20.23 -7.00 -3.07
N SER A 183 -21.28 -7.45 -3.76
CA SER A 183 -21.19 -8.09 -5.08
C SER A 183 -21.35 -7.11 -6.26
N ALA A 184 -22.11 -6.04 -6.08
CA ALA A 184 -22.33 -5.01 -7.09
C ALA A 184 -21.41 -3.80 -6.85
N THR A 185 -20.79 -3.32 -7.93
CA THR A 185 -19.97 -2.10 -7.91
C THR A 185 -20.65 -1.04 -8.77
N THR A 186 -20.60 0.20 -8.31
CA THR A 186 -21.23 1.34 -8.98
C THR A 186 -20.16 2.41 -9.16
N LEU A 187 -20.17 3.09 -10.31
CA LEU A 187 -19.34 4.27 -10.51
C LEU A 187 -19.97 5.45 -9.74
N PRO A 188 -19.21 6.12 -8.87
CA PRO A 188 -19.73 7.27 -8.15
C PRO A 188 -19.93 8.45 -9.09
N VAL A 189 -20.98 9.23 -8.86
CA VAL A 189 -21.14 10.56 -9.49
C VAL A 189 -20.03 11.47 -8.96
N PRO A 190 -19.19 12.05 -9.84
CA PRO A 190 -18.09 12.89 -9.39
C PRO A 190 -18.62 14.21 -8.81
N ALA A 191 -18.13 14.58 -7.63
CA ALA A 191 -18.28 15.93 -7.08
C ALA A 191 -17.02 16.73 -7.39
N ILE A 192 -17.08 17.56 -8.44
CA ILE A 192 -15.92 18.28 -8.95
C ILE A 192 -15.85 19.68 -8.33
N THR A 193 -14.78 19.97 -7.61
CA THR A 193 -14.52 21.30 -7.08
C THR A 193 -14.15 22.27 -8.20
N VAL A 194 -14.98 23.28 -8.44
CA VAL A 194 -14.73 24.30 -9.48
C VAL A 194 -14.24 25.61 -8.87
N ILE A 195 -14.78 25.98 -7.70
CA ILE A 195 -14.44 27.22 -6.99
C ILE A 195 -14.08 26.89 -5.55
N ASN A 196 -12.94 27.42 -5.09
CA ASN A 196 -12.51 27.37 -3.70
C ASN A 196 -12.77 28.72 -3.03
N GLY A 197 -13.18 28.67 -1.76
CA GLY A 197 -13.26 29.81 -0.85
C GLY A 197 -12.76 29.41 0.54
N GLY A 198 -13.05 30.23 1.54
CA GLY A 198 -12.65 30.00 2.92
C GLY A 198 -11.12 29.86 3.07
N THR A 199 -10.67 28.94 3.89
CA THR A 199 -9.24 28.75 4.19
C THR A 199 -8.41 28.21 3.01
N HIS A 200 -9.06 27.71 1.95
CA HIS A 200 -8.40 27.21 0.75
C HIS A 200 -8.12 28.32 -0.28
N ALA A 201 -8.63 29.53 -0.08
CA ALA A 201 -8.45 30.64 -1.02
C ALA A 201 -8.22 31.96 -0.29
N GLY A 202 -7.30 32.79 -0.80
CA GLY A 202 -7.08 34.15 -0.31
C GLY A 202 -8.15 35.14 -0.80
N ASN A 203 -9.42 34.74 -0.81
CA ASN A 203 -10.54 35.54 -1.29
C ASN A 203 -11.61 35.71 -0.19
N ASN A 204 -12.60 36.59 -0.45
CA ASN A 204 -13.65 36.90 0.53
C ASN A 204 -14.84 35.93 0.47
N LEU A 205 -14.71 34.80 -0.22
CA LEU A 205 -15.81 33.84 -0.38
C LEU A 205 -15.87 32.95 0.88
N PRO A 206 -16.95 32.98 1.67
CA PRO A 206 -16.97 32.27 2.95
C PRO A 206 -17.14 30.75 2.80
N ILE A 207 -17.71 30.29 1.68
CA ILE A 207 -17.95 28.87 1.40
C ILE A 207 -16.66 28.22 0.91
N GLN A 208 -16.28 27.09 1.51
CA GLN A 208 -14.97 26.48 1.34
C GLN A 208 -14.78 25.80 -0.03
N VAL A 209 -15.81 25.11 -0.53
CA VAL A 209 -15.79 24.38 -1.81
C VAL A 209 -17.15 24.50 -2.48
N PHE A 210 -17.16 24.80 -3.79
CA PHE A 210 -18.35 24.75 -4.63
C PHE A 210 -18.25 23.54 -5.58
N PRO A 211 -18.96 22.44 -5.25
CA PRO A 211 -18.95 21.25 -6.08
C PRO A 211 -19.95 21.36 -7.24
N LEU A 212 -19.55 20.89 -8.41
CA LEU A 212 -20.42 20.56 -9.54
C LEU A 212 -20.67 19.05 -9.54
N HIS A 213 -21.93 18.64 -9.60
CA HIS A 213 -22.34 17.26 -9.86
C HIS A 213 -22.72 17.14 -11.34
N ILE A 214 -22.13 16.18 -12.05
CA ILE A 214 -22.42 15.89 -13.48
C ILE A 214 -23.06 14.51 -13.59
#